data_AF-A0A8T3VG30-F1
#
_entry.id   AF-A0A8T3VG30-F1
#
_cell.length_a   1.000
_cell.length_b   1.000
_cell.length_c   1.000
_cell.angle_alpha   90.00
_cell.angle_beta   90.00
_cell.angle_gamma   90.00
#
_symmetry.space_group_name_H-M   'P 1'
#
loop_
_entity.id
_entity.type
_entity.pdbx_description
1 polymer ?
#
loop_
_entity_poly.entity_id
_entity_poly.type
_entity_poly.pdbx_seq_one_letter_code
_entity_poly.pdbx_strand_id
1 'polypeptide(L)'
;TISQNGRAIFSQSAGDINIYNTKFRNLKSGNGAALLLFSTSAKIDKSEFINCSSSNNGGAILIDAYASFNYIQEMGVSLTVCNSNFVNCSAKFGGSIVQTGGRLLINESNFVNNFVSNKGGAIYTSLLTSAIVKNSTFKDNKANFTFGDYSPNGGAIYTLFNPVLINNSKFINNSNGAIYSNECDFNVTNCQFDNNIEAIHSYYPKSLSLTNNTLNNDILIENDTNMDYHLIISNKALEIKLVNNTINVENLPSRFDLRDWGWETSVKDQSITSGCWAFTAISALESNIRKATGLQYNASTRNMHRTMSAFSEYGNSVHPDGVNDTGTPIDYLVSWIGPIQYDIDPTDNYAKLIA
;
A
#
# COMPACT_ATOMS: atom_id res chain seq x y z
N THR A 1 14.39 4.16 -21.05
CA THR A 1 13.32 3.23 -20.63
C THR A 1 13.87 2.38 -19.50
N ILE A 2 13.41 2.58 -18.26
CA ILE A 2 13.80 1.71 -17.13
C ILE A 2 13.20 0.33 -17.43
N SER A 3 13.99 -0.74 -17.45
CA SER A 3 13.44 -2.06 -17.68
C SER A 3 12.52 -2.40 -16.50
N GLN A 4 11.24 -2.66 -16.77
CA GLN A 4 10.29 -3.08 -15.72
C GLN A 4 10.70 -4.43 -15.07
N ASN A 5 11.69 -5.11 -15.64
CA ASN A 5 12.08 -6.49 -15.33
C ASN A 5 13.54 -6.66 -14.82
N GLY A 6 14.31 -5.57 -14.62
CA GLY A 6 15.72 -5.65 -14.18
C GLY A 6 15.93 -5.94 -12.70
N ARG A 7 15.26 -6.95 -12.13
CA ARG A 7 15.41 -7.36 -10.72
C ARG A 7 16.42 -8.50 -10.55
N ALA A 8 17.13 -8.55 -9.43
CA ALA A 8 18.15 -9.58 -9.21
C ALA A 8 17.54 -10.95 -8.90
N ILE A 9 16.50 -11.01 -8.05
CA ILE A 9 15.85 -12.25 -7.63
C ILE A 9 14.33 -12.08 -7.72
N PHE A 10 13.68 -13.09 -8.31
CA PHE A 10 12.25 -13.17 -8.48
C PHE A 10 11.74 -14.55 -8.10
N SER A 11 10.68 -14.63 -7.30
CA SER A 11 10.02 -15.89 -6.98
C SER A 11 8.50 -15.72 -6.90
N GLN A 12 7.78 -16.72 -7.42
CA GLN A 12 6.31 -16.79 -7.45
C GLN A 12 5.73 -18.05 -6.78
N SER A 13 6.56 -18.84 -6.11
CA SER A 13 6.15 -20.10 -5.49
C SER A 13 6.63 -20.20 -4.05
N ALA A 14 5.93 -20.99 -3.24
CA ALA A 14 6.36 -21.31 -1.89
C ALA A 14 7.79 -21.87 -1.88
N GLY A 15 8.67 -21.24 -1.10
CA GLY A 15 10.09 -21.56 -1.01
C GLY A 15 10.81 -20.59 -0.08
N ASP A 16 12.08 -20.89 0.20
CA ASP A 16 12.93 -20.08 1.07
C ASP A 16 14.19 -19.63 0.32
N ILE A 17 14.44 -18.32 0.33
CA ILE A 17 15.65 -17.72 -0.24
C ILE A 17 16.60 -17.36 0.90
N ASN A 18 17.84 -17.86 0.84
CA ASN A 18 18.89 -17.52 1.79
C ASN A 18 19.94 -16.64 1.12
N ILE A 19 20.14 -15.44 1.67
CA ILE A 19 21.12 -14.46 1.21
C ILE A 19 22.08 -14.19 2.35
N TYR A 20 23.36 -14.46 2.10
CA TYR A 20 24.41 -14.27 3.10
C TYR A 20 25.57 -13.51 2.48
N ASN A 21 26.07 -12.50 3.17
CA ASN A 21 27.26 -11.73 2.77
C ASN A 21 27.22 -11.23 1.31
N THR A 22 26.05 -10.75 0.88
CA THR A 22 25.80 -10.37 -0.51
C THR A 22 25.61 -8.86 -0.63
N LYS A 23 25.99 -8.28 -1.77
CA LYS A 23 25.88 -6.85 -2.03
C LYS A 23 25.06 -6.59 -3.29
N PHE A 24 23.89 -5.97 -3.13
CA PHE A 24 23.03 -5.51 -4.23
C PHE A 24 23.26 -4.01 -4.41
N ARG A 25 23.67 -3.58 -5.62
CA ARG A 25 24.04 -2.20 -5.88
C ARG A 25 23.46 -1.65 -7.17
N ASN A 26 22.96 -0.41 -7.11
CA ASN A 26 22.51 0.37 -8.26
C ASN A 26 21.43 -0.35 -9.10
N LEU A 27 20.56 -1.11 -8.45
CA LEU A 27 19.48 -1.85 -9.11
C LEU A 27 18.27 -0.95 -9.29
N LYS A 28 17.57 -1.10 -10.43
CA LYS A 28 16.35 -0.35 -10.74
C LYS A 28 15.29 -1.28 -11.31
N SER A 29 14.07 -1.20 -10.80
CA SER A 29 12.95 -2.02 -11.29
C SER A 29 11.59 -1.34 -11.12
N GLY A 30 10.50 -2.02 -11.51
CA GLY A 30 9.14 -1.58 -11.16
C GLY A 30 8.81 -1.76 -9.68
N ASN A 31 9.18 -2.91 -9.11
CA ASN A 31 8.93 -3.33 -7.74
C ASN A 31 10.09 -4.21 -7.27
N GLY A 32 10.62 -4.00 -6.05
CA GLY A 32 11.65 -4.86 -5.47
C GLY A 32 12.90 -4.99 -6.34
N ALA A 33 13.75 -3.95 -6.41
CA ALA A 33 14.88 -3.95 -7.35
C ALA A 33 15.88 -5.08 -7.11
N ALA A 34 16.10 -5.48 -5.86
CA ALA A 34 16.87 -6.66 -5.53
C ALA A 34 15.97 -7.90 -5.52
N LEU A 35 14.89 -7.88 -4.73
CA LEU A 35 14.01 -9.03 -4.52
C LEU A 35 12.56 -8.64 -4.76
N LEU A 36 11.87 -9.39 -5.62
CA LEU A 36 10.41 -9.40 -5.72
C LEU A 36 9.89 -10.80 -5.48
N LEU A 37 9.25 -11.00 -4.33
CA LEU A 37 8.84 -12.32 -3.84
C LEU A 37 7.33 -12.37 -3.64
N PHE A 38 6.71 -13.40 -4.19
CA PHE A 38 5.29 -13.69 -4.03
C PHE A 38 5.14 -15.04 -3.34
N SER A 39 4.53 -15.04 -2.15
CA SER A 39 4.37 -16.23 -1.32
C SER A 39 5.68 -17.00 -1.03
N THR A 40 6.83 -16.30 -1.01
CA THR A 40 8.17 -16.88 -0.78
C THR A 40 8.84 -16.18 0.41
N SER A 41 9.47 -16.94 1.31
CA SER A 41 10.25 -16.41 2.43
C SER A 41 11.66 -16.00 2.00
N ALA A 42 12.26 -15.09 2.76
CA ALA A 42 13.68 -14.79 2.62
C ALA A 42 14.37 -14.59 3.98
N LYS A 43 15.58 -15.14 4.08
CA LYS A 43 16.51 -14.88 5.17
C LYS A 43 17.74 -14.18 4.62
N ILE A 44 18.03 -13.01 5.17
CA ILE A 44 19.09 -12.11 4.73
C ILE A 44 20.01 -11.87 5.93
N ASP A 45 21.29 -12.17 5.77
CA ASP A 45 22.28 -11.94 6.82
C ASP A 45 23.54 -11.30 6.22
N LYS A 46 24.14 -10.36 6.96
CA LYS A 46 25.42 -9.69 6.61
C LYS A 46 25.44 -9.07 5.22
N SER A 47 24.31 -8.57 4.74
CA SER A 47 24.16 -8.14 3.34
C SER A 47 23.97 -6.63 3.21
N GLU A 48 24.27 -6.09 2.03
CA GLU A 48 24.19 -4.67 1.70
C GLU A 48 23.26 -4.43 0.52
N PHE A 49 22.32 -3.51 0.65
CA PHE A 49 21.45 -3.01 -0.42
C PHE A 49 21.70 -1.52 -0.56
N ILE A 50 22.35 -1.12 -1.66
CA ILE A 50 22.85 0.24 -1.84
C ILE A 50 22.33 0.81 -3.16
N ASN A 51 21.67 1.96 -3.11
CA ASN A 51 21.10 2.63 -4.28
C ASN A 51 20.14 1.71 -5.08
N CYS A 52 19.35 0.89 -4.38
CA CYS A 52 18.31 0.06 -5.00
C CYS A 52 17.01 0.85 -5.09
N SER A 53 16.45 1.03 -6.28
CA SER A 53 15.23 1.81 -6.47
C SER A 53 14.15 1.11 -7.27
N SER A 54 12.91 1.30 -6.85
CA SER A 54 11.73 0.87 -7.60
C SER A 54 10.85 2.06 -7.97
N SER A 55 10.16 2.00 -9.09
CA SER A 55 9.20 3.06 -9.47
C SER A 55 7.91 3.01 -8.66
N ASN A 56 7.66 1.90 -7.95
CA ASN A 56 6.44 1.66 -7.19
C ASN A 56 6.73 1.21 -5.75
N ASN A 57 6.87 -0.08 -5.49
CA ASN A 57 6.89 -0.59 -4.12
C ASN A 57 8.21 -1.30 -3.81
N GLY A 58 8.72 -1.10 -2.60
CA GLY A 58 9.90 -1.80 -2.08
C GLY A 58 11.14 -1.49 -2.89
N GLY A 59 11.87 -0.43 -2.54
CA GLY A 59 12.99 0.03 -3.39
C GLY A 59 14.04 -1.06 -3.57
N ALA A 60 14.36 -1.80 -2.51
CA ALA A 60 15.19 -2.99 -2.57
C ALA A 60 14.37 -4.28 -2.61
N ILE A 61 13.41 -4.44 -1.70
CA ILE A 61 12.71 -5.70 -1.46
C ILE A 61 11.20 -5.45 -1.45
N LEU A 62 10.48 -6.25 -2.23
CA LEU A 62 9.05 -6.42 -2.06
C LEU A 62 8.73 -7.89 -1.78
N ILE A 63 7.96 -8.12 -0.73
CA ILE A 63 7.31 -9.41 -0.47
C ILE A 63 5.81 -9.22 -0.39
N ASP A 64 5.07 -9.96 -1.21
CA ASP A 64 3.62 -10.05 -1.10
C ASP A 64 3.20 -11.50 -0.78
N ALA A 65 2.86 -11.74 0.49
CA ALA A 65 2.46 -13.05 0.97
C ALA A 65 1.05 -13.45 0.49
N TYR A 66 0.22 -12.47 0.11
CA TYR A 66 -1.17 -12.65 -0.33
C TYR A 66 -1.33 -12.74 -1.85
N ALA A 67 -0.26 -13.01 -2.60
CA ALA A 67 -0.32 -13.09 -4.06
C ALA A 67 -0.99 -14.37 -4.60
N SER A 68 -1.28 -15.35 -3.74
CA SER A 68 -1.97 -16.58 -4.14
C SER A 68 -3.49 -16.46 -3.96
N PHE A 69 -4.24 -16.43 -5.08
CA PHE A 69 -5.68 -16.19 -5.22
C PHE A 69 -6.65 -17.02 -4.36
N ASN A 70 -6.19 -18.02 -3.62
CA ASN A 70 -7.06 -19.06 -3.03
C ASN A 70 -6.91 -19.26 -1.53
N TYR A 71 -6.04 -18.53 -0.83
CA TYR A 71 -5.80 -18.77 0.58
C TYR A 71 -5.82 -17.49 1.42
N ILE A 72 -6.88 -17.37 2.20
CA ILE A 72 -6.98 -16.54 3.41
C ILE A 72 -6.20 -17.14 4.60
N GLN A 73 -5.48 -18.25 4.41
CA GLN A 73 -4.58 -18.79 5.44
C GLN A 73 -3.14 -18.43 5.13
N GLU A 74 -2.48 -17.88 6.16
CA GLU A 74 -1.05 -17.61 6.24
C GLU A 74 -0.23 -18.72 5.59
N MET A 75 0.25 -18.47 4.38
CA MET A 75 1.48 -19.13 3.97
C MET A 75 2.54 -18.61 4.95
N GLY A 76 3.32 -19.50 5.58
CA GLY A 76 4.35 -19.19 6.58
C GLY A 76 5.53 -18.37 6.03
N VAL A 77 5.25 -17.42 5.15
CA VAL A 77 6.13 -16.45 4.54
C VAL A 77 6.73 -15.60 5.64
N SER A 78 8.05 -15.58 5.67
CA SER A 78 8.80 -14.77 6.60
C SER A 78 9.93 -14.03 5.90
N LEU A 79 10.10 -12.77 6.26
CA LEU A 79 11.32 -12.03 6.00
C LEU A 79 12.10 -11.91 7.29
N THR A 80 13.31 -12.47 7.31
CA THR A 80 14.27 -12.25 8.39
C THR A 80 15.47 -11.51 7.84
N VAL A 81 15.77 -10.33 8.40
CA VAL A 81 16.94 -9.54 8.05
C VAL A 81 17.79 -9.30 9.29
N CYS A 82 19.01 -9.81 9.25
CA CYS A 82 19.99 -9.70 10.33
C CYS A 82 21.27 -9.04 9.82
N ASN A 83 21.94 -8.25 10.66
CA ASN A 83 23.30 -7.74 10.40
C ASN A 83 23.46 -7.04 9.04
N SER A 84 22.41 -6.40 8.52
CA SER A 84 22.37 -5.95 7.12
C SER A 84 22.13 -4.45 7.01
N ASN A 85 22.54 -3.88 5.88
CA ASN A 85 22.47 -2.44 5.64
C ASN A 85 21.66 -2.13 4.39
N PHE A 86 20.71 -1.20 4.52
CA PHE A 86 19.94 -0.63 3.42
C PHE A 86 20.22 0.87 3.34
N VAL A 87 20.84 1.29 2.24
CA VAL A 87 21.36 2.65 2.10
C VAL A 87 20.90 3.25 0.79
N ASN A 88 20.34 4.46 0.84
CA ASN A 88 19.89 5.22 -0.33
C ASN A 88 18.91 4.43 -1.23
N CYS A 89 18.09 3.57 -0.65
CA CYS A 89 17.06 2.87 -1.42
C CYS A 89 15.81 3.77 -1.56
N SER A 90 15.10 3.67 -2.68
CA SER A 90 13.96 4.54 -2.94
C SER A 90 12.80 3.89 -3.67
N ALA A 91 11.57 4.29 -3.34
CA ALA A 91 10.33 3.81 -3.96
C ALA A 91 9.19 4.83 -3.82
N LYS A 92 7.96 4.49 -4.22
CA LYS A 92 6.75 5.20 -3.76
C LYS A 92 6.38 4.77 -2.34
N PHE A 93 6.44 3.47 -2.05
CA PHE A 93 6.20 2.91 -0.71
C PHE A 93 7.36 2.04 -0.29
N GLY A 94 7.79 2.14 0.98
CA GLY A 94 8.88 1.34 1.53
C GLY A 94 10.20 1.52 0.76
N GLY A 95 10.96 2.56 1.07
CA GLY A 95 12.17 2.90 0.30
C GLY A 95 13.16 1.75 0.26
N SER A 96 13.23 0.94 1.32
CA SER A 96 13.96 -0.32 1.34
C SER A 96 13.05 -1.53 1.16
N ILE A 97 12.08 -1.70 2.07
CA ILE A 97 11.29 -2.92 2.20
C ILE A 97 9.80 -2.58 2.16
N VAL A 98 9.07 -3.30 1.33
CA VAL A 98 7.61 -3.47 1.44
C VAL A 98 7.32 -4.92 1.76
N GLN A 99 6.52 -5.18 2.80
CA GLN A 99 5.96 -6.50 3.05
C GLN A 99 4.46 -6.43 3.33
N THR A 100 3.70 -7.27 2.63
CA THR A 100 2.29 -7.53 2.91
C THR A 100 2.11 -8.98 3.38
N GLY A 101 1.41 -9.16 4.51
CA GLY A 101 1.21 -10.48 5.11
C GLY A 101 2.46 -11.15 5.70
N GLY A 102 2.25 -12.31 6.31
CA GLY A 102 3.31 -13.13 6.89
C GLY A 102 4.01 -12.47 8.08
N ARG A 103 5.29 -12.78 8.28
CA ARG A 103 6.09 -12.33 9.43
C ARG A 103 7.30 -11.52 8.99
N LEU A 104 7.61 -10.45 9.72
CA LEU A 104 8.83 -9.67 9.55
C LEU A 104 9.67 -9.70 10.83
N LEU A 105 10.97 -10.00 10.68
CA LEU A 105 11.98 -9.85 11.72
C LEU A 105 13.15 -9.03 11.16
N ILE A 106 13.40 -7.89 11.77
CA ILE A 106 14.59 -7.05 11.56
C ILE A 106 15.41 -7.08 12.85
N ASN A 107 16.68 -7.51 12.77
CA ASN A 107 17.59 -7.51 13.91
C ASN A 107 18.97 -6.96 13.51
N GLU A 108 19.59 -6.17 14.38
CA GLU A 108 20.99 -5.71 14.21
C GLU A 108 21.26 -5.11 12.83
N SER A 109 20.29 -4.36 12.27
CA SER A 109 20.35 -3.87 10.90
C SER A 109 20.22 -2.36 10.83
N ASN A 110 20.71 -1.77 9.73
CA ASN A 110 20.71 -0.32 9.54
C ASN A 110 19.96 0.09 8.27
N PHE A 111 19.12 1.12 8.40
CA PHE A 111 18.37 1.74 7.33
C PHE A 111 18.73 3.22 7.28
N VAL A 112 19.48 3.62 6.26
CA VAL A 112 20.09 4.96 6.18
C VAL A 112 19.71 5.67 4.89
N ASN A 113 19.21 6.89 5.02
CA ASN A 113 18.91 7.78 3.91
C ASN A 113 18.01 7.13 2.83
N ASN A 114 17.05 6.32 3.26
CA ASN A 114 16.05 5.76 2.35
C ASN A 114 14.92 6.77 2.15
N PHE A 115 14.40 6.83 0.92
CA PHE A 115 13.51 7.90 0.49
C PHE A 115 12.30 7.36 -0.24
N VAL A 116 11.11 7.88 0.08
CA VAL A 116 9.89 7.60 -0.68
C VAL A 116 9.09 8.84 -1.02
N SER A 117 8.34 8.77 -2.12
CA SER A 117 7.36 9.82 -2.46
C SER A 117 6.03 9.69 -1.70
N ASN A 118 5.69 8.48 -1.20
CA ASN A 118 4.46 8.24 -0.45
C ASN A 118 4.76 7.93 1.04
N LYS A 119 4.53 6.69 1.48
CA LYS A 119 4.55 6.27 2.89
C LYS A 119 5.66 5.24 3.19
N GLY A 120 6.23 5.27 4.39
CA GLY A 120 7.25 4.32 4.86
C GLY A 120 8.63 4.57 4.26
N GLY A 121 9.36 5.58 4.73
CA GLY A 121 10.61 6.00 4.09
C GLY A 121 11.68 4.91 4.01
N ALA A 122 11.77 4.03 5.00
CA ALA A 122 12.55 2.79 4.89
C ALA A 122 11.67 1.55 4.73
N ILE A 123 10.70 1.36 5.62
CA ILE A 123 9.89 0.15 5.69
C ILE A 123 8.40 0.52 5.63
N TYR A 124 7.66 -0.22 4.80
CA TYR A 124 6.21 -0.24 4.81
C TYR A 124 5.71 -1.67 5.06
N THR A 125 4.79 -1.83 6.01
CA THR A 125 4.19 -3.15 6.33
C THR A 125 2.69 -3.08 6.49
N SER A 126 1.97 -4.11 6.02
CA SER A 126 0.52 -4.22 6.19
C SER A 126 0.04 -5.68 6.31
N LEU A 127 -0.91 -5.91 7.22
CA LEU A 127 -1.55 -7.22 7.47
C LEU A 127 -0.58 -8.36 7.85
N LEU A 128 0.56 -8.03 8.45
CA LEU A 128 1.49 -8.98 9.04
C LEU A 128 0.88 -9.58 10.30
N THR A 129 1.29 -10.81 10.58
CA THR A 129 0.87 -11.54 11.78
C THR A 129 1.86 -11.31 12.93
N SER A 130 3.05 -10.82 12.58
CA SER A 130 4.03 -10.28 13.51
C SER A 130 5.07 -9.43 12.78
N ALA A 131 5.28 -8.20 13.25
CA ALA A 131 6.38 -7.34 12.83
C ALA A 131 7.29 -7.05 14.02
N ILE A 132 8.54 -7.53 13.96
CA ILE A 132 9.52 -7.38 15.04
C ILE A 132 10.75 -6.63 14.54
N VAL A 133 11.10 -5.54 15.21
CA VAL A 133 12.31 -4.75 14.94
C VAL A 133 13.14 -4.65 16.23
N LYS A 134 14.38 -5.12 16.19
CA LYS A 134 15.26 -5.17 17.36
C LYS A 134 16.67 -4.69 17.05
N ASN A 135 17.31 -4.04 18.01
CA ASN A 135 18.74 -3.72 17.96
C ASN A 135 19.17 -2.97 16.68
N SER A 136 18.26 -2.19 16.09
CA SER A 136 18.42 -1.66 14.72
C SER A 136 18.44 -0.14 14.70
N THR A 137 19.00 0.44 13.64
CA THR A 137 19.10 1.89 13.47
C THR A 137 18.39 2.36 12.21
N PHE A 138 17.54 3.37 12.33
CA PHE A 138 16.87 4.08 11.24
C PHE A 138 17.32 5.53 11.27
N LYS A 139 18.11 5.94 10.27
CA LYS A 139 18.73 7.25 10.23
C LYS A 139 18.47 7.97 8.91
N ASP A 140 18.10 9.25 9.00
CA ASP A 140 17.92 10.17 7.86
C ASP A 140 16.90 9.66 6.81
N ASN A 141 15.97 8.77 7.17
CA ASN A 141 14.96 8.25 6.23
C ASN A 141 13.80 9.24 6.08
N LYS A 142 13.20 9.27 4.88
CA LYS A 142 12.27 10.34 4.49
C LYS A 142 11.09 9.79 3.71
N ALA A 143 9.90 10.24 4.10
CA ALA A 143 8.68 10.14 3.30
C ALA A 143 8.30 11.54 2.83
N ASN A 144 8.06 11.76 1.53
CA ASN A 144 7.80 13.09 0.97
C ASN A 144 6.36 13.28 0.49
N PHE A 145 5.44 12.47 1.02
CA PHE A 145 4.02 12.66 0.74
C PHE A 145 3.49 13.81 1.57
N THR A 146 2.69 14.65 0.94
CA THR A 146 1.95 15.71 1.62
C THR A 146 0.58 15.76 0.96
N PHE A 147 -0.46 15.44 1.73
CA PHE A 147 -1.85 15.65 1.34
C PHE A 147 -2.52 16.46 2.45
N GLY A 148 -2.85 17.72 2.17
CA GLY A 148 -3.34 18.64 3.20
C GLY A 148 -2.26 19.12 4.18
N ASP A 149 -2.70 19.70 5.31
CA ASP A 149 -1.85 20.41 6.27
C ASP A 149 -1.06 19.49 7.22
N TYR A 150 -1.41 18.20 7.30
CA TYR A 150 -0.72 17.25 8.17
C TYR A 150 -0.90 15.80 7.68
N SER A 151 0.19 15.08 7.43
CA SER A 151 0.17 13.64 7.17
C SER A 151 1.51 13.06 7.62
N PRO A 152 1.64 12.56 8.85
CA PRO A 152 2.82 11.80 9.23
C PRO A 152 2.82 10.50 8.44
N ASN A 153 3.89 10.26 7.69
CA ASN A 153 3.95 9.19 6.70
C ASN A 153 4.95 8.09 7.06
N GLY A 154 5.47 8.13 8.29
CA GLY A 154 6.45 7.16 8.77
C GLY A 154 7.75 7.26 7.97
N GLY A 155 8.48 8.36 8.15
CA GLY A 155 9.79 8.61 7.56
C GLY A 155 10.77 7.45 7.71
N ALA A 156 10.73 6.70 8.80
CA ALA A 156 11.40 5.40 8.90
C ALA A 156 10.44 4.24 8.61
N ILE A 157 9.38 4.09 9.42
CA ILE A 157 8.49 2.94 9.38
C ILE A 157 7.05 3.41 9.26
N TYR A 158 6.32 2.87 8.29
CA TYR A 158 4.87 2.98 8.20
C TYR A 158 4.26 1.58 8.35
N THR A 159 3.34 1.40 9.28
CA THR A 159 2.75 0.09 9.60
C THR A 159 1.24 0.16 9.77
N LEU A 160 0.52 -0.77 9.13
CA LEU A 160 -0.95 -0.81 9.09
C LEU A 160 -1.47 -2.21 9.48
N PHE A 161 -2.43 -2.28 10.41
CA PHE A 161 -3.10 -3.53 10.82
C PHE A 161 -2.18 -4.65 11.33
N ASN A 162 -1.06 -4.30 11.97
CA ASN A 162 -0.04 -5.28 12.39
C ASN A 162 0.06 -5.40 13.92
N PRO A 163 0.36 -6.59 14.45
CA PRO A 163 1.02 -6.72 15.75
C PRO A 163 2.49 -6.36 15.63
N VAL A 164 2.92 -5.32 16.35
CA VAL A 164 4.25 -4.73 16.22
C VAL A 164 4.99 -4.71 17.55
N LEU A 165 6.24 -5.18 17.52
CA LEU A 165 7.20 -5.06 18.63
C LEU A 165 8.49 -4.39 18.13
N ILE A 166 8.77 -3.19 18.64
CA ILE A 166 10.03 -2.48 18.39
C ILE A 166 10.79 -2.40 19.71
N ASN A 167 12.04 -2.87 19.72
CA ASN A 167 12.82 -2.93 20.95
C ASN A 167 14.29 -2.55 20.71
N ASN A 168 14.88 -1.84 21.67
CA ASN A 168 16.31 -1.51 21.68
C ASN A 168 16.82 -0.93 20.35
N SER A 169 16.05 -0.03 19.74
CA SER A 169 16.33 0.51 18.40
C SER A 169 16.43 2.03 18.42
N LYS A 170 17.08 2.60 17.40
CA LYS A 170 17.36 4.04 17.30
C LYS A 170 16.74 4.64 16.05
N PHE A 171 16.05 5.77 16.21
CA PHE A 171 15.42 6.54 15.14
C PHE A 171 15.98 7.95 15.18
N ILE A 172 16.75 8.34 14.16
CA ILE A 172 17.52 9.58 14.16
C ILE A 172 17.24 10.37 12.88
N ASN A 173 16.85 11.63 12.99
CA ASN A 173 16.65 12.56 11.88
C ASN A 173 15.70 12.05 10.77
N ASN A 174 14.72 11.21 11.10
CA ASN A 174 13.74 10.77 10.10
C ASN A 174 12.70 11.88 9.87
N SER A 175 12.34 12.15 8.61
CA SER A 175 11.43 13.26 8.26
C SER A 175 10.00 12.79 8.04
N ASN A 176 9.00 13.62 8.41
CA ASN A 176 7.57 13.28 8.41
C ASN A 176 7.22 12.12 9.37
N GLY A 177 7.77 12.22 10.58
CA GLY A 177 7.64 11.24 11.66
C GLY A 177 8.62 10.09 11.54
N ALA A 178 9.12 9.53 12.64
CA ALA A 178 9.92 8.30 12.58
C ALA A 178 9.03 7.09 12.33
N ILE A 179 8.00 6.88 13.15
CA ILE A 179 7.09 5.75 13.02
C ILE A 179 5.66 6.23 12.92
N TYR A 180 4.93 5.77 11.91
CA TYR A 180 3.49 5.90 11.83
C TYR A 180 2.86 4.51 11.93
N SER A 181 1.97 4.31 12.89
CA SER A 181 1.17 3.10 13.05
C SER A 181 -0.31 3.41 12.94
N ASN A 182 -1.03 2.58 12.19
CA ASN A 182 -2.48 2.69 12.05
C ASN A 182 -3.13 1.33 12.38
N GLU A 183 -4.06 1.33 13.33
CA GLU A 183 -4.85 0.15 13.72
C GLU A 183 -4.00 -1.08 14.10
N CYS A 184 -2.87 -0.81 14.75
CA CYS A 184 -1.89 -1.82 15.18
C CYS A 184 -2.05 -2.20 16.66
N ASP A 185 -1.58 -3.40 17.01
CA ASP A 185 -1.21 -3.75 18.39
C ASP A 185 0.25 -3.35 18.58
N PHE A 186 0.51 -2.18 19.20
CA PHE A 186 1.76 -1.46 19.05
C PHE A 186 2.57 -1.41 20.35
N ASN A 187 3.71 -2.10 20.38
CA ASN A 187 4.61 -2.15 21.53
C ASN A 187 6.01 -1.63 21.16
N VAL A 188 6.45 -0.54 21.80
CA VAL A 188 7.77 0.07 21.60
C VAL A 188 8.49 0.19 22.93
N THR A 189 9.67 -0.42 23.05
CA THR A 189 10.44 -0.42 24.30
C THR A 189 11.93 -0.15 24.14
N ASN A 190 12.52 0.53 25.12
CA ASN A 190 13.95 0.80 25.17
C ASN A 190 14.49 1.45 23.88
N CYS A 191 13.68 2.26 23.19
CA CYS A 191 14.07 2.91 21.94
C CYS A 191 14.52 4.35 22.16
N GLN A 192 15.39 4.84 21.29
CA GLN A 192 15.86 6.23 21.28
C GLN A 192 15.37 6.93 20.03
N PHE A 193 14.72 8.07 20.21
CA PHE A 193 14.29 8.97 19.13
C PHE A 193 15.04 10.30 19.27
N ASP A 194 15.64 10.76 18.18
CA ASP A 194 16.43 11.99 18.13
C ASP A 194 16.14 12.79 16.84
N ASN A 195 15.55 13.97 16.99
CA ASN A 195 15.26 14.94 15.92
C ASN A 195 14.47 14.39 14.72
N ASN A 196 13.46 13.56 14.95
CA ASN A 196 12.51 13.07 13.95
C ASN A 196 11.30 14.00 13.74
N ILE A 197 11.25 15.12 14.48
CA ILE A 197 10.08 16.01 14.65
C ILE A 197 9.01 15.29 15.47
N GLU A 198 8.51 14.17 14.98
CA GLU A 198 7.59 13.27 15.65
C GLU A 198 8.24 11.88 15.75
N ALA A 199 8.35 11.35 16.96
CA ALA A 199 8.93 10.03 17.20
C ALA A 199 7.97 8.93 16.73
N ILE A 200 6.72 9.00 17.19
CA ILE A 200 5.68 8.02 16.91
C ILE A 200 4.36 8.77 16.74
N HIS A 201 3.64 8.39 15.70
CA HIS A 201 2.22 8.64 15.54
C HIS A 201 1.48 7.31 15.55
N SER A 202 0.56 7.15 16.49
CA SER A 202 -0.25 5.97 16.66
C SER A 202 -1.72 6.34 16.45
N TYR A 203 -2.20 6.02 15.26
CA TYR A 203 -3.56 6.27 14.79
C TYR A 203 -4.43 5.04 15.07
N TYR A 204 -5.50 5.25 15.83
CA TYR A 204 -6.48 4.23 16.21
C TYR A 204 -5.86 2.90 16.71
N PRO A 205 -4.91 2.91 17.68
CA PRO A 205 -4.27 1.68 18.16
C PRO A 205 -5.29 0.70 18.76
N LYS A 206 -5.15 -0.59 18.41
CA LYS A 206 -5.90 -1.69 19.06
C LYS A 206 -5.38 -1.93 20.47
N SER A 207 -4.06 -1.81 20.63
CA SER A 207 -3.37 -1.75 21.91
C SER A 207 -2.11 -0.90 21.76
N LEU A 208 -1.70 -0.21 22.83
CA LEU A 208 -0.50 0.62 22.85
C LEU A 208 0.31 0.39 24.14
N SER A 209 1.61 0.14 23.99
CA SER A 209 2.56 0.09 25.10
C SER A 209 3.87 0.77 24.70
N LEU A 210 4.19 1.87 25.37
CA LEU A 210 5.42 2.63 25.17
C LEU A 210 6.19 2.65 26.50
N THR A 211 7.34 1.98 26.59
CA THR A 211 8.06 1.83 27.87
C THR A 211 9.55 2.05 27.72
N ASN A 212 10.15 2.86 28.60
CA ASN A 212 11.59 3.15 28.62
C ASN A 212 12.12 3.73 27.29
N ASN A 213 11.31 4.51 26.57
CA ASN A 213 11.75 5.18 25.36
C ASN A 213 12.31 6.56 25.71
N THR A 214 13.38 6.98 25.03
CA THR A 214 13.98 8.31 25.15
C THR A 214 13.61 9.15 23.94
N LEU A 215 13.05 10.34 24.18
CA LEU A 215 12.67 11.31 23.15
C LEU A 215 13.57 12.55 23.27
N ASN A 216 14.34 12.85 22.23
CA ASN A 216 15.19 14.04 22.16
C ASN A 216 14.70 14.93 21.01
N ASN A 217 14.07 16.05 21.35
CA ASN A 217 13.44 16.99 20.40
C ASN A 217 12.40 16.34 19.49
N ASP A 218 11.63 15.40 20.04
CA ASP A 218 10.58 14.67 19.33
C ASP A 218 9.25 14.78 20.07
N ILE A 219 8.16 14.93 19.31
CA ILE A 219 6.81 14.81 19.82
C ILE A 219 6.31 13.36 19.72
N LEU A 220 5.32 13.02 20.54
CA LEU A 220 4.71 11.70 20.58
C LEU A 220 3.18 11.85 20.49
N ILE A 221 2.57 11.16 19.53
CA ILE A 221 1.12 11.07 19.35
C ILE A 221 0.70 9.61 19.57
N GLU A 222 0.07 9.34 20.71
CA GLU A 222 -0.17 7.97 21.20
C GLU A 222 -1.50 7.36 20.75
N ASN A 223 -2.53 8.19 20.63
CA ASN A 223 -3.88 7.71 20.35
C ASN A 223 -4.62 8.77 19.54
N ASP A 224 -4.19 8.94 18.30
CA ASP A 224 -4.94 9.76 17.37
C ASP A 224 -6.18 8.98 16.92
N THR A 225 -7.33 9.45 17.35
CA THR A 225 -8.64 8.94 16.93
C THR A 225 -9.43 9.99 16.14
N ASN A 226 -8.80 11.13 15.83
CA ASN A 226 -9.44 12.15 15.03
C ASN A 226 -9.47 11.67 13.59
N MET A 227 -10.67 11.35 13.14
CA MET A 227 -10.92 11.00 11.76
C MET A 227 -10.79 12.27 10.90
N ASP A 228 -9.58 12.57 10.43
CA ASP A 228 -9.34 13.67 9.48
C ASP A 228 -9.87 13.30 8.08
N TYR A 229 -11.20 13.18 7.96
CA TYR A 229 -11.90 13.05 6.67
C TYR A 229 -12.12 14.41 6.03
N HIS A 230 -11.11 15.28 5.97
CA HIS A 230 -11.25 16.58 5.34
C HIS A 230 -10.98 16.51 3.83
N LEU A 231 -11.79 15.73 3.10
CA LEU A 231 -11.89 15.86 1.65
C LEU A 231 -12.89 16.98 1.31
N ILE A 232 -12.50 18.24 1.52
CA ILE A 232 -13.32 19.39 1.08
C ILE A 232 -13.09 19.60 -0.42
N ILE A 233 -13.85 18.91 -1.25
CA ILE A 233 -13.89 19.18 -2.70
C ILE A 233 -14.98 20.22 -2.96
N SER A 234 -14.58 21.49 -3.07
CA SER A 234 -15.44 22.53 -3.61
C SER A 234 -15.26 22.62 -5.12
N ASN A 235 -16.07 21.87 -5.86
CA ASN A 235 -16.14 21.95 -7.32
C ASN A 235 -17.58 22.21 -7.76
N LYS A 236 -17.75 22.91 -8.89
CA LYS A 236 -19.04 22.97 -9.55
C LYS A 236 -19.39 21.57 -10.05
N ALA A 237 -20.47 20.99 -9.51
CA ALA A 237 -20.95 19.70 -9.96
C ALA A 237 -21.20 19.71 -11.48
N LEU A 238 -20.89 18.59 -12.14
CA LEU A 238 -21.22 18.41 -13.55
C LEU A 238 -22.74 18.55 -13.73
N GLU A 239 -23.18 19.43 -14.63
CA GLU A 239 -24.59 19.53 -14.98
C GLU A 239 -24.99 18.30 -15.80
N ILE A 240 -25.70 17.37 -15.17
CA ILE A 240 -26.18 16.15 -15.81
C ILE A 240 -27.55 16.41 -16.42
N LYS A 241 -27.63 16.37 -17.76
CA LYS A 241 -28.90 16.39 -18.49
C LYS A 241 -29.36 14.96 -18.76
N LEU A 242 -30.52 14.60 -18.21
CA LEU A 242 -31.14 13.31 -18.45
C LEU A 242 -31.77 13.31 -19.84
N VAL A 243 -31.40 12.33 -20.67
CA VAL A 243 -32.00 12.12 -21.99
C VAL A 243 -33.20 11.16 -21.96
N ASN A 244 -33.46 10.52 -20.82
CA ASN A 244 -34.61 9.63 -20.57
C ASN A 244 -34.85 8.60 -21.69
N ASN A 245 -33.80 7.87 -22.06
CA ASN A 245 -33.88 6.84 -23.09
C ASN A 245 -34.91 5.76 -22.70
N THR A 246 -35.96 5.62 -23.50
CA THR A 246 -36.96 4.55 -23.41
C THR A 246 -36.78 3.58 -24.56
N ILE A 247 -36.76 2.28 -24.25
CA ILE A 247 -36.87 1.24 -25.27
C ILE A 247 -38.34 0.83 -25.31
N ASN A 248 -39.01 1.12 -26.43
CA ASN A 248 -40.32 0.56 -26.67
C ASN A 248 -40.15 -0.83 -27.29
N VAL A 249 -40.57 -1.87 -26.57
CA VAL A 249 -40.48 -3.25 -27.04
C VAL A 249 -41.90 -3.79 -27.20
N GLU A 250 -42.46 -3.67 -28.42
CA GLU A 250 -43.78 -4.24 -28.71
C GLU A 250 -43.77 -5.78 -28.66
N ASN A 251 -42.62 -6.41 -28.97
CA ASN A 251 -42.39 -7.85 -28.84
C ASN A 251 -41.04 -8.11 -28.16
N LEU A 252 -41.01 -8.99 -27.15
CA LEU A 252 -39.76 -9.38 -26.47
C LEU A 252 -38.73 -9.93 -27.47
N PRO A 253 -37.50 -9.39 -27.53
CA PRO A 253 -36.49 -9.86 -28.45
C PRO A 253 -35.94 -11.21 -27.96
N SER A 254 -35.45 -12.04 -28.88
CA SER A 254 -34.82 -13.32 -28.55
C SER A 254 -33.48 -13.16 -27.80
N ARG A 255 -32.91 -11.95 -27.76
CA ARG A 255 -31.74 -11.54 -26.98
C ARG A 255 -31.83 -10.05 -26.64
N PHE A 256 -31.23 -9.64 -25.53
CA PHE A 256 -31.09 -8.24 -25.18
C PHE A 256 -29.63 -7.94 -24.89
N ASP A 257 -29.05 -6.97 -25.59
CA ASP A 257 -27.64 -6.62 -25.51
C ASP A 257 -27.49 -5.10 -25.48
N LEU A 258 -26.91 -4.55 -24.41
CA LEU A 258 -26.72 -3.11 -24.26
C LEU A 258 -25.79 -2.51 -25.33
N ARG A 259 -24.96 -3.34 -25.97
CA ARG A 259 -24.06 -2.93 -27.06
C ARG A 259 -24.83 -2.51 -28.31
N ASP A 260 -25.96 -3.18 -28.60
CA ASP A 260 -26.82 -2.86 -29.74
C ASP A 260 -27.37 -1.41 -29.65
N TRP A 261 -27.44 -0.87 -28.43
CA TRP A 261 -27.93 0.48 -28.12
C TRP A 261 -26.82 1.48 -27.85
N GLY A 262 -25.55 1.04 -27.94
CA GLY A 262 -24.41 1.86 -27.56
C GLY A 262 -24.47 2.30 -26.10
N TRP A 263 -24.97 1.45 -25.18
CA TRP A 263 -25.04 1.76 -23.75
C TRP A 263 -23.96 1.08 -22.91
N GLU A 264 -23.13 0.25 -23.52
CA GLU A 264 -22.01 -0.43 -22.86
C GLU A 264 -20.67 0.21 -23.23
N THR A 265 -19.76 0.39 -22.27
CA THR A 265 -18.39 0.84 -22.55
C THR A 265 -17.51 -0.29 -23.10
N SER A 266 -16.32 0.03 -23.60
CA SER A 266 -15.37 -0.98 -24.07
C SER A 266 -14.91 -1.88 -22.93
N VAL A 267 -14.72 -3.17 -23.21
CA VAL A 267 -14.16 -4.13 -22.25
C VAL A 267 -12.79 -3.64 -21.77
N LYS A 268 -12.63 -3.56 -20.43
CA LYS A 268 -11.36 -3.20 -19.78
C LYS A 268 -10.59 -4.47 -19.39
N ASP A 269 -9.27 -4.44 -19.51
CA ASP A 269 -8.39 -5.55 -19.13
C ASP A 269 -7.98 -5.43 -17.65
N GLN A 270 -8.37 -6.40 -16.82
CA GLN A 270 -8.03 -6.45 -15.40
C GLN A 270 -6.65 -7.06 -15.12
N SER A 271 -5.95 -7.57 -16.14
CA SER A 271 -4.71 -8.31 -16.01
C SER A 271 -4.84 -9.45 -14.99
N ILE A 272 -3.74 -9.86 -14.36
CA ILE A 272 -3.70 -10.89 -13.32
C ILE A 272 -4.18 -10.37 -11.96
N THR A 273 -4.99 -9.31 -11.87
CA THR A 273 -5.47 -8.81 -10.57
C THR A 273 -6.85 -9.40 -10.23
N SER A 274 -7.11 -9.60 -8.94
CA SER A 274 -8.38 -10.07 -8.34
C SER A 274 -9.49 -8.99 -8.33
N GLY A 275 -9.37 -7.94 -9.13
CA GLY A 275 -10.27 -6.78 -9.14
C GLY A 275 -11.53 -6.91 -9.98
N CYS A 276 -11.95 -8.11 -10.40
CA CYS A 276 -13.10 -8.29 -11.30
C CYS A 276 -14.40 -7.63 -10.78
N TRP A 277 -14.55 -7.57 -9.45
CA TRP A 277 -15.67 -6.91 -8.78
C TRP A 277 -15.70 -5.40 -9.04
N ALA A 278 -14.54 -4.73 -9.01
CA ALA A 278 -14.42 -3.30 -9.26
C ALA A 278 -14.67 -2.99 -10.74
N PHE A 279 -14.22 -3.86 -11.63
CA PHE A 279 -14.52 -3.77 -13.06
C PHE A 279 -16.02 -3.91 -13.31
N THR A 280 -16.68 -4.89 -12.68
CA THR A 280 -18.12 -5.12 -12.82
C THR A 280 -18.92 -3.92 -12.32
N ALA A 281 -18.58 -3.39 -11.14
CA ALA A 281 -19.27 -2.25 -10.54
C ALA A 281 -19.10 -0.97 -11.37
N ILE A 282 -17.89 -0.66 -11.82
CA ILE A 282 -17.61 0.50 -12.66
C ILE A 282 -18.28 0.36 -14.03
N SER A 283 -18.24 -0.80 -14.68
CA SER A 283 -18.94 -1.01 -15.95
C SER A 283 -20.44 -0.78 -15.78
N ALA A 284 -21.05 -1.30 -14.72
CA ALA A 284 -22.46 -1.05 -14.43
C ALA A 284 -22.76 0.44 -14.23
N LEU A 285 -21.91 1.18 -13.51
CA LEU A 285 -22.05 2.63 -13.33
C LEU A 285 -21.94 3.38 -14.67
N GLU A 286 -20.89 3.10 -15.45
CA GLU A 286 -20.64 3.76 -16.74
C GLU A 286 -21.80 3.53 -17.71
N SER A 287 -22.32 2.30 -17.77
CA SER A 287 -23.47 1.97 -18.61
C SER A 287 -24.75 2.69 -18.18
N ASN A 288 -24.99 2.84 -16.87
CA ASN A 288 -26.12 3.61 -16.37
C ASN A 288 -26.00 5.11 -16.67
N ILE A 289 -24.80 5.71 -16.51
CA ILE A 289 -24.54 7.10 -16.89
C ILE A 289 -24.79 7.29 -18.39
N ARG A 290 -24.27 6.38 -19.23
CA ARG A 290 -24.42 6.44 -20.68
C ARG A 290 -25.87 6.32 -21.12
N LYS A 291 -26.63 5.40 -20.51
CA LYS A 291 -28.07 5.25 -20.76
C LYS A 291 -28.85 6.48 -20.32
N ALA A 292 -28.54 7.06 -19.16
CA ALA A 292 -29.30 8.18 -18.60
C ALA A 292 -28.99 9.52 -19.27
N THR A 293 -27.77 9.70 -19.79
CA THR A 293 -27.26 11.03 -20.19
C THR A 293 -26.71 11.10 -21.61
N GLY A 294 -26.42 9.95 -22.23
CA GLY A 294 -25.69 9.86 -23.50
C GLY A 294 -24.18 10.11 -23.37
N LEU A 295 -23.67 10.46 -22.19
CA LEU A 295 -22.26 10.74 -21.94
C LEU A 295 -21.47 9.46 -21.66
N GLN A 296 -20.24 9.41 -22.14
CA GLN A 296 -19.28 8.36 -21.79
C GLN A 296 -18.40 8.84 -20.64
N TYR A 297 -18.45 8.11 -19.53
CA TYR A 297 -17.52 8.30 -18.41
C TYR A 297 -16.53 7.13 -18.41
N ASN A 298 -15.25 7.41 -18.11
CA ASN A 298 -14.21 6.39 -17.98
C ASN A 298 -13.62 6.47 -16.58
N ALA A 299 -14.24 5.76 -15.65
CA ALA A 299 -13.83 5.72 -14.25
C ALA A 299 -12.68 4.72 -14.04
N SER A 300 -11.82 5.02 -13.06
CA SER A 300 -10.74 4.12 -12.66
C SER A 300 -11.28 2.94 -11.84
N THR A 301 -11.25 1.75 -12.44
CA THR A 301 -11.50 0.48 -11.75
C THR A 301 -10.41 0.18 -10.71
N ARG A 302 -9.17 0.61 -10.98
CA ARG A 302 -8.03 0.40 -10.08
C ARG A 302 -8.15 1.22 -8.81
N ASN A 303 -8.66 2.46 -8.91
CA ASN A 303 -8.86 3.28 -7.72
C ASN A 303 -9.87 2.61 -6.79
N MET A 304 -11.05 2.22 -7.29
CA MET A 304 -12.03 1.46 -6.50
C MET A 304 -11.41 0.21 -5.86
N HIS A 305 -10.70 -0.61 -6.66
CA HIS A 305 -10.06 -1.82 -6.16
C HIS A 305 -9.07 -1.55 -5.02
N ARG A 306 -8.15 -0.60 -5.20
CA ARG A 306 -7.11 -0.30 -4.21
C ARG A 306 -7.68 0.34 -2.96
N THR A 307 -8.56 1.33 -3.11
CA THR A 307 -9.15 2.07 -2.00
C THR A 307 -9.93 1.15 -1.06
N MET A 308 -10.61 0.13 -1.60
CA MET A 308 -11.39 -0.82 -0.82
C MET A 308 -10.63 -2.10 -0.41
N SER A 309 -9.39 -2.28 -0.88
CA SER A 309 -8.54 -3.41 -0.49
C SER A 309 -8.09 -3.29 0.97
N ALA A 310 -7.79 -4.40 1.64
CA ALA A 310 -7.36 -4.41 3.04
C ALA A 310 -6.01 -3.69 3.31
N PHE A 311 -5.33 -3.24 2.25
CA PHE A 311 -4.07 -2.50 2.33
C PHE A 311 -4.26 -0.98 2.28
N SER A 312 -5.51 -0.53 2.18
CA SER A 312 -5.93 0.86 2.25
C SER A 312 -6.50 1.16 3.62
N GLU A 313 -6.30 2.39 4.09
CA GLU A 313 -6.90 2.91 5.33
C GLU A 313 -8.44 2.96 5.25
N TYR A 314 -9.01 2.94 4.03
CA TYR A 314 -10.46 2.96 3.79
C TYR A 314 -11.05 1.58 3.48
N GLY A 315 -10.20 0.55 3.37
CA GLY A 315 -10.59 -0.73 2.84
C GLY A 315 -11.08 -1.74 3.88
N ASN A 316 -11.62 -2.84 3.38
CA ASN A 316 -12.16 -3.89 4.23
C ASN A 316 -11.07 -4.90 4.63
N SER A 317 -10.75 -4.96 5.93
CA SER A 317 -9.70 -5.85 6.47
C SER A 317 -10.02 -7.34 6.42
N VAL A 318 -11.28 -7.73 6.17
CA VAL A 318 -11.72 -9.12 6.08
C VAL A 318 -11.25 -9.77 4.79
N HIS A 319 -11.09 -8.99 3.72
CA HIS A 319 -10.77 -9.50 2.38
C HIS A 319 -9.63 -8.71 1.75
N PRO A 320 -8.41 -9.30 1.65
CA PRO A 320 -7.22 -8.60 1.17
C PRO A 320 -7.40 -7.81 -0.13
N ASP A 321 -8.15 -8.34 -1.10
CA ASP A 321 -8.43 -7.71 -2.39
C ASP A 321 -9.90 -7.20 -2.53
N GLY A 322 -10.62 -7.07 -1.41
CA GLY A 322 -11.92 -6.39 -1.35
C GLY A 322 -13.17 -7.19 -1.75
N VAL A 323 -13.22 -8.53 -1.59
CA VAL A 323 -14.43 -9.33 -1.93
C VAL A 323 -14.97 -10.22 -0.82
N ASN A 324 -16.20 -9.92 -0.38
CA ASN A 324 -17.31 -10.90 -0.24
C ASN A 324 -18.73 -10.26 -0.14
N ASP A 325 -18.94 -9.00 -0.52
CA ASP A 325 -20.29 -8.43 -0.52
C ASP A 325 -20.56 -7.44 -1.66
N THR A 326 -21.85 -7.21 -1.95
CA THR A 326 -22.32 -6.17 -2.86
C THR A 326 -22.26 -4.77 -2.25
N GLY A 327 -21.88 -4.65 -0.97
CA GLY A 327 -21.80 -3.39 -0.23
C GLY A 327 -20.53 -2.61 -0.57
N THR A 328 -19.38 -3.28 -0.64
CA THR A 328 -18.06 -2.68 -0.86
C THR A 328 -18.01 -1.71 -2.07
N PRO A 329 -18.54 -2.05 -3.26
CA PRO A 329 -18.56 -1.09 -4.37
C PRO A 329 -19.52 0.08 -4.13
N ILE A 330 -20.63 -0.15 -3.43
CA ILE A 330 -21.60 0.91 -3.10
C ILE A 330 -20.96 1.88 -2.11
N ASP A 331 -20.33 1.38 -1.05
CA ASP A 331 -19.63 2.17 -0.03
C ASP A 331 -18.59 3.10 -0.68
N TYR A 332 -17.79 2.58 -1.62
CA TYR A 332 -16.88 3.41 -2.41
C TYR A 332 -17.59 4.52 -3.20
N LEU A 333 -18.69 4.19 -3.90
CA LEU A 333 -19.40 5.16 -4.76
C LEU A 333 -20.14 6.24 -3.96
N VAL A 334 -20.47 6.00 -2.69
CA VAL A 334 -21.19 6.95 -1.83
C VAL A 334 -20.29 7.68 -0.82
N SER A 335 -19.01 7.29 -0.68
CA SER A 335 -18.07 7.83 0.31
C SER A 335 -17.26 9.03 -0.16
N TRP A 336 -17.56 9.59 -1.33
CA TRP A 336 -16.86 10.74 -1.94
C TRP A 336 -15.36 10.55 -2.25
N ILE A 337 -14.78 9.39 -1.92
CA ILE A 337 -13.41 9.00 -2.29
C ILE A 337 -13.28 8.55 -3.75
N GLY A 338 -14.41 8.42 -4.45
CA GLY A 338 -14.51 8.15 -5.86
C GLY A 338 -15.97 8.18 -6.34
N PRO A 339 -16.23 7.77 -7.60
CA PRO A 339 -15.27 7.32 -8.61
C PRO A 339 -14.46 8.49 -9.20
N ILE A 340 -13.18 8.23 -9.51
CA ILE A 340 -12.29 9.18 -10.19
C ILE A 340 -12.09 8.81 -11.66
N GLN A 341 -11.70 9.78 -12.51
CA GLN A 341 -11.40 9.52 -13.91
C GLN A 341 -10.16 8.64 -14.08
N TYR A 342 -10.15 7.82 -15.11
CA TYR A 342 -9.08 6.84 -15.37
C TYR A 342 -7.70 7.48 -15.63
N ASP A 343 -7.68 8.64 -16.26
CA ASP A 343 -6.48 9.37 -16.67
C ASP A 343 -5.74 10.05 -15.51
N ILE A 344 -6.42 10.32 -14.40
CA ILE A 344 -5.83 10.86 -13.18
C ILE A 344 -5.36 9.80 -12.18
N ASP A 345 -5.60 8.51 -12.47
CA ASP A 345 -5.18 7.39 -11.62
C ASP A 345 -3.77 6.86 -11.99
N PRO A 346 -2.79 6.84 -11.06
CA PRO A 346 -1.43 6.37 -11.32
C PRO A 346 -1.32 4.91 -11.81
N THR A 347 -0.44 4.70 -12.79
CA THR A 347 -0.14 3.40 -13.41
C THR A 347 0.74 2.51 -12.52
N ASP A 348 0.12 1.65 -11.73
CA ASP A 348 0.82 0.56 -11.03
C ASP A 348 0.00 -0.74 -11.07
N ASN A 349 0.34 -1.60 -12.03
CA ASN A 349 -0.39 -2.86 -12.25
C ASN A 349 -0.20 -3.91 -11.14
N TYR A 350 0.64 -3.64 -10.13
CA TYR A 350 0.83 -4.49 -8.94
C TYR A 350 0.46 -3.77 -7.63
N ALA A 351 0.05 -2.50 -7.67
CA ALA A 351 -0.27 -1.76 -6.45
C ALA A 351 -1.56 -2.28 -5.84
N LYS A 352 -1.40 -3.03 -4.76
CA LYS A 352 -2.38 -3.15 -3.68
C LYS A 352 -2.39 -1.90 -2.78
N LEU A 353 -1.30 -1.14 -2.77
CA LEU A 353 -1.13 0.05 -1.92
C LEU A 353 -1.68 1.32 -2.59
N ILE A 354 -2.30 2.20 -1.81
CA ILE A 354 -2.80 3.50 -2.26
C ILE A 354 -2.13 4.64 -1.45
N ALA A 355 -1.95 5.79 -2.10
CA ALA A 355 -1.35 6.98 -1.51
C ALA A 355 -2.35 7.66 -0.58
#